data_AF-A0A8S3DFZ6-F1
#
_entry.id   AF-A0A8S3DFZ6-F1
#
_cell.length_a   1.000
_cell.length_b   1.000
_cell.length_c   1.000
_cell.angle_alpha   90.00
_cell.angle_beta   90.00
_cell.angle_gamma   90.00
#
_symmetry.space_group_name_H-M   'P 1'
#
loop_
_entity.id
_entity.type
_entity.pdbx_description
1 polymer ?
#
loop_
_entity_poly.entity_id
_entity_poly.type
_entity_poly.pdbx_seq_one_letter_code
_entity_poly.pdbx_strand_id
1 'polypeptide(L)'
;MNINLDGMYLPDIFRQHSILFSIFFYLSICKCIVIYYSDSYVHSKLGDPAWIPAKDRCRLCEEAIQHEGPGLSSWIAVSRGECEWEDGFIDFDAVTENFRDFLNSTLVGAGTLFKYPLRVVYVCGLDHYNKCSHVENIEKQKNMSSAIVYRTGCNEQQISRSSKTSGIIYIPLIKERSKLVDVSSTEIRQYFQNPGGNKTNIDRSIYPNVRKYMSEKYRKK
;
A
#
# COMPACT_ATOMS: atom_id res chain seq x y z
N MET A 1 -33.64 22.08 29.63
CA MET A 1 -33.98 20.75 29.09
C MET A 1 -33.85 20.86 27.59
N ASN A 2 -32.71 20.45 27.01
CA ASN A 2 -32.45 20.53 25.58
C ASN A 2 -32.67 19.16 24.96
N ILE A 3 -33.52 19.10 23.96
CA ILE A 3 -33.78 17.91 23.16
C ILE A 3 -32.91 18.02 21.90
N ASN A 4 -32.10 16.99 21.71
CA ASN A 4 -31.36 16.67 20.49
C ASN A 4 -32.30 15.91 19.54
N LEU A 5 -32.26 16.21 18.24
CA LEU A 5 -32.63 15.26 17.18
C LEU A 5 -31.82 15.54 15.91
N ASP A 6 -30.99 14.55 15.56
CA ASP A 6 -30.63 14.18 14.20
C ASP A 6 -31.87 14.13 13.27
N GLY A 7 -31.69 14.43 11.98
CA GLY A 7 -32.75 14.27 10.98
C GLY A 7 -32.34 14.63 9.54
N MET A 8 -31.84 13.62 8.83
CA MET A 8 -31.40 13.56 7.41
C MET A 8 -32.36 14.17 6.37
N TYR A 9 -31.86 14.85 5.33
CA TYR A 9 -31.70 14.35 3.93
C TYR A 9 -31.30 15.46 2.91
N LEU A 10 -30.34 15.11 2.04
CA LEU A 10 -29.87 15.74 0.78
C LEU A 10 -31.02 16.00 -0.23
N PRO A 11 -30.89 16.84 -1.30
CA PRO A 11 -29.68 17.04 -2.14
C PRO A 11 -29.42 18.44 -2.76
N ASP A 12 -28.18 18.71 -3.17
CA ASP A 12 -27.80 19.73 -4.18
C ASP A 12 -26.34 19.49 -4.64
N ILE A 13 -26.00 18.42 -5.38
CA ILE A 13 -26.13 18.23 -6.84
C ILE A 13 -25.60 19.35 -7.77
N PHE A 14 -25.25 20.56 -7.31
CA PHE A 14 -24.83 21.64 -8.24
C PHE A 14 -23.47 22.31 -8.03
N ARG A 15 -22.61 21.80 -7.12
CA ARG A 15 -21.18 22.21 -7.06
C ARG A 15 -20.19 21.16 -7.57
N GLN A 16 -20.67 20.14 -8.28
CA GLN A 16 -19.85 19.02 -8.77
C GLN A 16 -19.26 19.18 -10.18
N HIS A 17 -19.57 20.24 -10.95
CA HIS A 17 -19.17 20.25 -12.37
C HIS A 17 -17.89 21.01 -12.73
N SER A 18 -17.29 21.83 -11.86
CA SER A 18 -15.97 22.44 -12.17
C SER A 18 -14.77 21.67 -11.61
N ILE A 19 -14.93 20.95 -10.49
CA ILE A 19 -13.85 20.20 -9.83
C ILE A 19 -13.62 18.84 -10.50
N LEU A 20 -14.69 18.16 -10.94
CA LEU A 20 -14.56 16.92 -11.73
C LEU A 20 -13.94 17.19 -13.10
N PHE A 21 -14.18 18.36 -13.69
CA PHE A 21 -13.62 18.70 -15.01
C PHE A 21 -12.09 18.86 -14.95
N SER A 22 -11.54 19.52 -13.92
CA SER A 22 -10.09 19.69 -13.77
C SER A 22 -9.34 18.39 -13.44
N ILE A 23 -9.95 17.49 -12.65
CA ILE A 23 -9.37 16.17 -12.33
C ILE A 23 -9.43 15.23 -13.55
N PHE A 24 -10.52 15.28 -14.34
CA PHE A 24 -10.62 14.51 -15.59
C PHE A 24 -9.74 15.05 -16.72
N PHE A 25 -9.52 16.36 -16.79
CA PHE A 25 -8.65 16.98 -17.81
C PHE A 25 -7.17 16.61 -17.57
N TYR A 26 -6.72 16.56 -16.31
CA TYR A 26 -5.37 16.13 -15.98
C TYR A 26 -5.12 14.64 -16.27
N LEU A 27 -6.12 13.78 -16.06
CA LEU A 27 -6.06 12.36 -16.44
C LEU A 27 -6.06 12.13 -17.95
N SER A 28 -6.50 13.10 -18.77
CA SER A 28 -6.56 12.97 -20.24
C SER A 28 -5.31 13.47 -20.96
N ILE A 29 -4.50 14.34 -20.35
CA ILE A 29 -3.22 14.81 -20.93
C ILE A 29 -2.10 13.76 -20.80
N CYS A 30 -2.23 12.78 -19.89
CA CYS A 30 -1.28 11.66 -19.76
C CYS A 30 -1.43 10.54 -20.81
N LYS A 31 -2.18 10.74 -21.90
CA LYS A 31 -2.45 9.70 -22.91
C LYS A 31 -1.37 9.49 -23.98
N CYS A 32 -0.19 10.10 -23.83
CA CYS A 32 0.97 9.81 -24.69
C CYS A 32 2.31 9.75 -23.91
N ILE A 33 2.28 9.30 -22.66
CA ILE A 33 3.50 8.88 -21.98
C ILE A 33 3.63 7.38 -22.21
N VAL A 34 4.72 6.96 -22.86
CA VAL A 34 5.10 5.55 -22.89
C VAL A 34 5.48 5.19 -21.45
N ILE A 35 4.60 4.49 -20.76
CA ILE A 35 4.81 4.09 -19.37
C ILE A 35 5.84 2.96 -19.34
N TYR A 36 7.02 3.23 -18.78
CA TYR A 36 8.05 2.23 -18.54
C TYR A 36 7.90 1.67 -17.12
N TYR A 37 7.77 0.35 -16.99
CA TYR A 37 7.80 -0.33 -15.70
C TYR A 37 9.23 -0.79 -15.39
N SER A 38 9.83 -0.28 -14.32
CA SER A 38 11.16 -0.71 -13.88
C SER A 38 11.04 -1.94 -12.97
N ASP A 39 11.26 -3.13 -13.53
CA ASP A 39 11.29 -4.39 -12.78
C ASP A 39 12.70 -4.94 -12.53
N SER A 40 13.74 -4.27 -13.03
CA SER A 40 15.13 -4.75 -13.01
C SER A 40 15.62 -5.15 -11.62
N TYR A 41 15.26 -4.37 -10.59
CA TYR A 41 15.63 -4.69 -9.22
C TYR A 41 14.95 -5.97 -8.72
N VAL A 42 13.63 -6.08 -8.87
CA VAL A 42 12.85 -7.22 -8.38
C VAL A 42 13.23 -8.49 -9.15
N HIS A 43 13.42 -8.37 -10.46
CA HIS A 43 13.88 -9.44 -11.33
C HIS A 43 15.26 -9.95 -10.89
N SER A 44 16.22 -9.05 -10.61
CA SER A 44 17.56 -9.43 -10.12
C SER A 44 17.54 -10.19 -8.78
N LYS A 45 16.54 -9.94 -7.92
CA LYS A 45 16.40 -10.57 -6.60
C LYS A 45 15.68 -11.93 -6.65
N LEU A 46 14.73 -12.10 -7.57
CA LEU A 46 13.84 -13.26 -7.59
C LEU A 46 14.17 -14.26 -8.72
N GLY A 47 14.76 -13.80 -9.82
CA GLY A 47 15.01 -14.59 -11.03
C GLY A 47 13.73 -14.90 -11.83
N ASP A 48 13.93 -15.41 -13.05
CA ASP A 48 12.86 -15.67 -14.04
C ASP A 48 11.66 -16.50 -13.55
N PRO A 49 11.83 -17.63 -12.82
CA PRO A 49 10.67 -18.45 -12.47
C PRO A 49 9.78 -17.82 -11.39
N ALA A 50 10.30 -16.84 -10.63
CA ALA A 50 9.61 -16.23 -9.50
C ALA A 50 9.34 -14.74 -9.60
N TRP A 51 9.75 -14.14 -10.69
CA TRP A 51 9.44 -12.77 -10.97
C TRP A 51 7.98 -12.61 -11.43
N ILE A 52 7.29 -11.63 -10.84
CA ILE A 52 5.97 -11.17 -11.25
C ILE A 52 6.15 -9.70 -11.64
N PRO A 53 5.85 -9.31 -12.90
CA PRO A 53 5.96 -7.93 -13.35
C PRO A 53 5.19 -6.95 -12.45
N ALA A 54 5.71 -5.74 -12.30
CA ALA A 54 5.14 -4.67 -11.47
C ALA A 54 3.67 -4.41 -11.79
N LYS A 55 3.32 -4.33 -13.08
CA LYS A 55 1.93 -4.17 -13.54
C LYS A 55 0.99 -5.25 -12.98
N ASP A 56 1.45 -6.50 -12.97
CA ASP A 56 0.67 -7.62 -12.45
C ASP A 56 0.62 -7.62 -10.93
N ARG A 57 1.70 -7.20 -10.24
CA ARG A 57 1.69 -6.99 -8.78
C ARG A 57 0.64 -5.93 -8.38
N CYS A 58 0.60 -4.80 -9.09
CA CYS A 58 -0.42 -3.77 -8.86
C CYS A 58 -1.83 -4.34 -9.06
N ARG A 59 -2.06 -5.11 -10.13
CA ARG A 59 -3.36 -5.73 -10.40
C ARG A 59 -3.78 -6.69 -9.29
N LEU A 60 -2.88 -7.53 -8.80
CA LEU A 60 -3.17 -8.45 -7.69
C LEU A 60 -3.57 -7.70 -6.41
N CYS A 61 -2.94 -6.57 -6.12
CA CYS A 61 -3.32 -5.71 -4.99
C CYS A 61 -4.72 -5.08 -5.20
N GLU A 62 -5.04 -4.62 -6.41
CA GLU A 62 -6.37 -4.10 -6.75
C GLU A 62 -7.47 -5.16 -6.52
N GLU A 63 -7.25 -6.39 -7.00
CA GLU A 63 -8.17 -7.52 -6.81
C GLU A 63 -8.36 -7.87 -5.32
N ALA A 64 -7.28 -7.80 -4.53
CA ALA A 64 -7.32 -8.04 -3.10
C ALA A 64 -8.15 -6.98 -2.35
N ILE A 65 -7.96 -5.70 -2.67
CA ILE A 65 -8.72 -4.59 -2.08
C ILE A 65 -10.20 -4.67 -2.45
N GLN A 66 -10.50 -5.00 -3.72
CA GLN A 66 -11.88 -5.13 -4.18
C GLN A 66 -12.61 -6.30 -3.51
N HIS A 67 -11.91 -7.40 -3.24
CA HIS A 67 -12.50 -8.58 -2.59
C HIS A 67 -13.00 -8.29 -1.16
N GLU A 68 -12.29 -7.45 -0.42
CA GLU A 68 -12.67 -7.02 0.94
C GLU A 68 -13.92 -6.12 0.97
N GLY A 69 -14.36 -5.66 -0.20
CA GLY A 69 -15.61 -4.93 -0.39
C GLY A 69 -15.52 -3.42 -0.11
N PRO A 70 -16.66 -2.71 -0.22
CA PRO A 70 -16.70 -1.24 -0.19
C PRO A 70 -16.12 -0.60 1.08
N GLY A 71 -16.14 -1.31 2.20
CA GLY A 71 -15.56 -0.86 3.46
C GLY A 71 -14.05 -0.63 3.39
N LEU A 72 -13.31 -1.49 2.68
CA LEU A 72 -11.87 -1.33 2.50
C LEU A 72 -11.55 -0.50 1.25
N SER A 73 -12.23 -0.78 0.14
CA SER A 73 -11.96 -0.15 -1.16
C SER A 73 -12.36 1.33 -1.23
N SER A 74 -13.06 1.86 -0.22
CA SER A 74 -13.41 3.28 -0.13
C SER A 74 -12.26 4.17 0.33
N TRP A 75 -11.23 3.60 0.97
CA TRP A 75 -10.12 4.39 1.53
C TRP A 75 -8.73 3.79 1.29
N ILE A 76 -8.63 2.53 0.85
CA ILE A 76 -7.39 1.95 0.34
C ILE A 76 -7.45 1.87 -1.18
N ALA A 77 -6.38 2.32 -1.83
CA ALA A 77 -6.19 2.21 -3.27
C ALA A 77 -4.73 1.87 -3.60
N VAL A 78 -4.52 1.32 -4.80
CA VAL A 78 -3.18 1.05 -5.33
C VAL A 78 -2.70 2.27 -6.12
N SER A 79 -1.55 2.81 -5.74
CA SER A 79 -0.82 3.76 -6.59
C SER A 79 0.18 3.00 -7.47
N ARG A 80 0.33 3.43 -8.72
CA ARG A 80 1.33 2.89 -9.66
C ARG A 80 2.58 3.77 -9.77
N GLY A 81 2.61 4.92 -9.08
CA GLY A 81 3.65 5.93 -9.25
C GLY A 81 5.08 5.43 -9.03
N GLU A 82 5.30 4.52 -8.07
CA GLU A 82 6.61 3.88 -7.85
C GLU A 82 6.99 2.98 -9.03
N CYS A 83 6.03 2.19 -9.52
CA CYS A 83 6.27 1.19 -10.56
C CYS A 83 6.47 1.82 -11.94
N GLU A 84 5.93 3.02 -12.15
CA GLU A 84 5.97 3.80 -13.38
C GLU A 84 7.08 4.86 -13.35
N TRP A 85 7.96 4.80 -12.34
CA TRP A 85 9.08 5.73 -12.21
C TRP A 85 10.13 5.52 -13.32
N GLU A 86 10.39 6.57 -14.09
CA GLU A 86 11.23 6.49 -15.30
C GLU A 86 12.71 6.24 -15.00
N ASP A 87 13.24 6.76 -13.89
CA ASP A 87 14.68 6.69 -13.56
C ASP A 87 15.11 5.36 -12.91
N GLY A 88 14.26 4.32 -12.99
CA GLY A 88 14.57 2.99 -12.47
C GLY A 88 14.02 2.75 -11.07
N PHE A 89 14.76 2.02 -10.23
CA PHE A 89 14.31 1.69 -8.87
C PHE A 89 14.35 2.94 -7.98
N ILE A 90 13.22 3.26 -7.35
CA ILE A 90 13.10 4.32 -6.35
C ILE A 90 12.90 3.68 -4.97
N ASP A 91 13.62 4.18 -3.98
CA ASP A 91 13.55 3.67 -2.61
C ASP A 91 12.33 4.25 -1.85
N PHE A 92 11.92 3.57 -0.79
CA PHE A 92 10.65 3.86 -0.11
C PHE A 92 10.60 5.23 0.56
N ASP A 93 11.74 5.77 0.99
CA ASP A 93 11.83 7.09 1.61
C ASP A 93 11.56 8.20 0.58
N ALA A 94 12.17 8.10 -0.61
CA ALA A 94 11.92 9.00 -1.74
C ALA A 94 10.47 8.91 -2.25
N VAL A 95 9.88 7.71 -2.32
CA VAL A 95 8.45 7.56 -2.64
C VAL A 95 7.58 8.29 -1.60
N THR A 96 7.90 8.14 -0.32
CA THR A 96 7.13 8.75 0.78
C THR A 96 7.25 10.28 0.75
N GLU A 97 8.45 10.80 0.51
CA GLU A 97 8.72 12.24 0.34
C GLU A 97 7.96 12.83 -0.86
N ASN A 98 8.06 12.20 -2.03
CA ASN A 98 7.36 12.65 -3.22
C ASN A 98 5.84 12.66 -3.01
N PHE A 99 5.30 11.66 -2.31
CA PHE A 99 3.88 11.60 -2.00
C PHE A 99 3.45 12.70 -1.01
N ARG A 100 4.26 12.99 0.02
CA ARG A 100 4.06 14.13 0.93
C ARG A 100 4.00 15.44 0.17
N ASP A 101 4.94 15.68 -0.73
CA ASP A 101 5.04 16.93 -1.47
C ASP A 101 3.88 17.08 -2.46
N PHE A 102 3.52 16.01 -3.15
CA PHE A 102 2.34 15.97 -4.01
C PHE A 102 1.06 16.31 -3.24
N LEU A 103 0.81 15.65 -2.10
CA LEU A 103 -0.41 15.88 -1.31
C LEU A 103 -0.46 17.30 -0.74
N ASN A 104 0.64 17.79 -0.19
CA ASN A 104 0.67 19.12 0.43
C ASN A 104 0.62 20.23 -0.62
N SER A 105 1.27 20.08 -1.77
CA SER A 105 1.14 21.05 -2.87
C SER A 105 -0.27 21.08 -3.45
N THR A 106 -0.90 19.91 -3.61
CA THR A 106 -2.24 19.79 -4.23
C THR A 106 -3.37 20.21 -3.29
N LEU A 107 -3.33 19.80 -2.02
CA LEU A 107 -4.47 19.91 -1.10
C LEU A 107 -4.33 21.06 -0.09
N VAL A 108 -3.10 21.50 0.19
CA VAL A 108 -2.80 22.54 1.19
C VAL A 108 -2.29 23.82 0.52
N GLY A 109 -1.52 23.70 -0.57
CA GLY A 109 -0.79 24.80 -1.22
C GLY A 109 -1.56 26.12 -1.32
N ALA A 110 -2.58 26.18 -2.17
CA ALA A 110 -3.40 27.38 -2.35
C ALA A 110 -4.46 27.60 -1.23
N GLY A 111 -4.40 26.85 -0.12
CA GLY A 111 -5.42 26.85 0.93
C GLY A 111 -6.78 26.34 0.44
N THR A 112 -6.79 25.56 -0.66
CA THR A 112 -7.98 25.17 -1.41
C THR A 112 -8.85 24.14 -0.69
N LEU A 113 -8.25 23.25 0.11
CA LEU A 113 -9.00 22.18 0.80
C LEU A 113 -8.66 22.05 2.29
N PHE A 114 -7.37 22.07 2.65
CA PHE A 114 -6.93 21.95 4.04
C PHE A 114 -6.12 23.17 4.49
N LYS A 115 -6.33 23.55 5.77
CA LYS A 115 -5.65 24.69 6.41
C LYS A 115 -4.22 24.35 6.86
N TYR A 116 -3.93 23.09 7.12
CA TYR A 116 -2.65 22.64 7.67
C TYR A 116 -2.04 21.55 6.81
N PRO A 117 -0.70 21.44 6.78
CA PRO A 117 -0.01 20.36 6.09
C PRO A 117 -0.49 18.98 6.55
N LEU A 118 -0.70 18.09 5.59
CA LEU A 118 -0.96 16.68 5.81
C LEU A 118 0.33 15.97 6.19
N ARG A 119 0.21 15.07 7.17
CA ARG A 119 1.29 14.15 7.55
C ARG A 119 1.16 12.86 6.76
N VAL A 120 2.24 12.43 6.12
CA VAL A 120 2.32 11.12 5.44
C VAL A 120 2.95 10.11 6.37
N VAL A 121 2.35 8.93 6.47
CA VAL A 121 2.83 7.85 7.34
C VAL A 121 3.29 6.67 6.48
N TYR A 122 4.58 6.35 6.51
CA TYR A 122 5.11 5.14 5.89
C TYR A 122 4.74 3.92 6.75
N VAL A 123 4.13 2.89 6.16
CA VAL A 123 3.69 1.71 6.90
C VAL A 123 4.55 0.52 6.51
N CYS A 124 5.16 -0.16 7.49
CA CYS A 124 5.94 -1.36 7.25
C CYS A 124 5.77 -2.41 8.35
N GLY A 125 6.18 -3.65 8.05
CA GLY A 125 6.25 -4.72 9.04
C GLY A 125 7.46 -4.56 9.96
N LEU A 126 7.33 -5.02 11.21
CA LEU A 126 8.41 -5.02 12.19
C LEU A 126 9.68 -5.74 11.69
N ASP A 127 9.54 -6.76 10.85
CA ASP A 127 10.67 -7.47 10.25
C ASP A 127 11.48 -6.61 9.27
N HIS A 128 10.84 -5.64 8.60
CA HIS A 128 11.53 -4.67 7.76
C HIS A 128 12.21 -3.59 8.61
N TYR A 129 11.48 -3.06 9.60
CA TYR A 129 12.02 -2.06 10.54
C TYR A 129 13.32 -2.53 11.20
N ASN A 130 13.34 -3.77 11.72
CA ASN A 130 14.53 -4.34 12.37
C ASN A 130 15.73 -4.54 11.44
N LYS A 131 15.52 -4.58 10.12
CA LYS A 131 16.58 -4.80 9.11
C LYS A 131 17.00 -3.53 8.38
N CYS A 132 16.18 -2.49 8.43
CA CYS A 132 16.36 -1.27 7.65
C CYS A 132 16.38 -0.04 8.56
N SER A 133 17.59 0.41 8.92
CA SER A 133 17.78 1.62 9.71
C SER A 133 17.29 2.90 9.01
N HIS A 134 17.09 2.87 7.69
CA HIS A 134 16.57 4.02 6.94
C HIS A 134 15.13 4.37 7.30
N VAL A 135 14.34 3.44 7.84
CA VAL A 135 12.97 3.72 8.28
C VAL A 135 12.96 4.80 9.38
N GLU A 136 13.93 4.80 10.29
CA GLU A 136 14.04 5.82 11.34
C GLU A 136 14.38 7.22 10.79
N ASN A 137 14.96 7.31 9.60
CA ASN A 137 15.27 8.60 8.98
C ASN A 137 14.03 9.31 8.45
N ILE A 138 12.93 8.58 8.18
CA ILE A 138 11.64 9.17 7.77
C ILE A 138 11.13 10.14 8.84
N GLU A 139 11.29 9.80 10.12
CA GLU A 139 10.86 10.64 11.25
C GLU A 139 11.60 11.97 11.36
N LYS A 140 12.80 12.05 10.78
CA LYS A 140 13.60 13.29 10.81
C LYS A 140 13.04 14.32 9.81
N GLN A 141 12.17 13.89 8.90
CA GLN A 141 11.58 14.76 7.89
C GLN A 141 10.28 15.40 8.37
N LYS A 142 10.04 16.64 7.93
CA LYS A 142 8.84 17.39 8.31
C LYS A 142 7.59 16.74 7.72
N ASN A 143 6.53 16.64 8.51
CA ASN A 143 5.23 16.07 8.11
C ASN A 143 5.32 14.61 7.62
N MET A 144 6.30 13.86 8.10
CA MET A 144 6.42 12.43 7.86
C MET A 144 6.51 11.67 9.17
N SER A 145 5.99 10.46 9.16
CA SER A 145 6.07 9.50 10.26
C SER A 145 6.06 8.08 9.71
N SER A 146 6.21 7.11 10.59
CA SER A 146 6.31 5.69 10.29
C SER A 146 5.37 4.93 11.22
N ALA A 147 4.67 3.95 10.67
CA ALA A 147 3.84 3.02 11.43
C ALA A 147 4.35 1.60 11.26
N ILE A 148 4.68 0.97 12.39
CA ILE A 148 5.30 -0.35 12.44
C ILE A 148 4.25 -1.38 12.88
N VAL A 149 3.92 -2.29 11.96
CA VAL A 149 2.94 -3.35 12.20
C VAL A 149 3.64 -4.57 12.79
N TYR A 150 3.16 -5.03 13.95
CA TYR A 150 3.68 -6.23 14.59
C TYR A 150 3.36 -7.48 13.78
N ARG A 151 4.25 -8.47 13.88
CA ARG A 151 4.09 -9.79 13.26
C ARG A 151 4.33 -10.89 14.26
N THR A 152 3.63 -12.01 14.07
CA THR A 152 3.72 -13.19 14.93
C THR A 152 5.14 -13.74 14.89
N GLY A 153 5.70 -14.11 16.05
CA GLY A 153 7.07 -14.64 16.15
C GLY A 153 8.19 -13.59 16.17
N CYS A 154 7.87 -12.29 16.08
CA CYS A 154 8.82 -11.23 16.39
C CYS A 154 8.75 -10.90 17.90
N ASN A 155 9.90 -10.78 18.57
CA ASN A 155 9.93 -10.50 20.00
C ASN A 155 9.62 -9.01 20.26
N GLU A 156 8.42 -8.72 20.77
CA GLU A 156 7.97 -7.37 21.14
C GLU A 156 8.92 -6.70 22.16
N GLN A 157 9.63 -7.50 22.97
CA GLN A 157 10.57 -7.01 23.98
C GLN A 157 11.83 -6.40 23.36
N GLN A 158 12.18 -6.73 22.11
CA GLN A 158 13.31 -6.09 21.41
C GLN A 158 13.03 -4.65 21.00
N ILE A 159 11.76 -4.25 20.90
CA ILE A 159 11.35 -2.87 20.57
C ILE A 159 11.45 -1.95 21.79
N SER A 160 11.40 -2.52 23.01
CA SER A 160 11.36 -1.76 24.26
C SER A 160 12.62 -0.94 24.58
N ARG A 161 13.67 -0.96 23.75
CA ARG A 161 14.99 -0.37 24.07
C ARG A 161 15.59 0.59 23.04
N SER A 162 15.06 0.75 21.84
CA SER A 162 15.66 1.63 20.82
C SER A 162 14.68 2.67 20.30
N SER A 163 14.73 3.83 20.96
CA SER A 163 14.13 5.11 20.59
C SER A 163 12.62 5.28 20.87
N LYS A 164 12.32 6.00 21.96
CA LYS A 164 11.09 6.80 22.07
C LYS A 164 11.20 8.01 21.14
N THR A 165 11.50 7.81 19.86
CA THR A 165 11.41 8.88 18.87
C THR A 165 9.94 9.22 18.70
N SER A 166 9.60 10.50 18.80
CA SER A 166 8.23 11.01 19.02
C SER A 166 7.27 10.83 17.84
N GLY A 167 7.67 10.14 16.77
CA GLY A 167 6.87 9.99 15.56
C GLY A 167 6.65 8.55 15.07
N ILE A 168 7.32 7.55 15.65
CA ILE A 168 7.07 6.14 15.30
C ILE A 168 5.80 5.65 15.98
N ILE A 169 4.85 5.15 15.19
CA ILE A 169 3.58 4.59 15.64
C ILE A 169 3.68 3.06 15.63
N TYR A 170 3.53 2.45 16.79
CA TYR A 170 3.54 0.99 16.93
C TYR A 170 2.11 0.44 16.86
N ILE A 171 1.81 -0.40 15.87
CA ILE A 171 0.46 -0.95 15.64
C ILE A 171 0.41 -2.41 16.13
N PRO A 172 -0.09 -2.67 17.35
CA PRO A 172 -0.10 -4.00 17.93
C PRO A 172 -1.04 -4.94 17.17
N LEU A 173 -0.79 -6.25 17.30
CA LEU A 173 -1.73 -7.27 16.84
C LEU A 173 -2.90 -7.33 17.84
N ILE A 174 -4.03 -6.69 17.50
CA ILE A 174 -5.21 -6.57 18.39
C ILE A 174 -5.88 -7.94 18.67
N LYS A 175 -5.57 -8.97 17.87
CA LYS A 175 -5.99 -10.37 18.06
C LYS A 175 -4.87 -11.27 17.53
N GLU A 176 -4.68 -12.46 18.11
CA GLU A 176 -3.84 -13.49 17.51
C GLU A 176 -4.28 -13.70 16.06
N ARG A 177 -3.54 -13.11 15.10
CA ARG A 177 -3.75 -13.43 13.69
C ARG A 177 -3.57 -14.94 13.61
N SER A 178 -4.60 -15.64 13.14
CA SER A 178 -4.48 -17.09 12.98
C SER A 178 -3.24 -17.36 12.12
N LYS A 179 -2.52 -18.46 12.35
CA LYS A 179 -1.38 -18.86 11.51
C LYS A 179 -1.73 -18.96 10.02
N LEU A 180 -3.02 -18.96 9.68
CA LEU A 180 -3.54 -18.90 8.31
C LEU A 180 -3.39 -17.51 7.65
N VAL A 181 -3.08 -16.45 8.40
CA VAL A 181 -3.00 -15.06 7.89
C VAL A 181 -1.55 -14.57 7.77
N ASP A 182 -0.58 -15.24 8.40
CA ASP A 182 0.84 -14.88 8.34
C ASP A 182 1.59 -15.75 7.31
N VAL A 183 1.17 -15.67 6.05
CA VAL A 183 1.80 -16.38 4.93
C VAL A 183 2.71 -15.43 4.17
N SER A 184 3.95 -15.84 3.92
CA SER A 184 4.89 -15.02 3.17
C SER A 184 4.60 -15.05 1.66
N SER A 185 4.90 -13.94 0.97
CA SER A 185 4.80 -13.90 -0.50
C SER A 185 5.70 -14.93 -1.18
N THR A 186 6.82 -15.31 -0.55
CA THR A 186 7.73 -16.36 -1.03
C THR A 186 7.07 -17.73 -1.07
N GLU A 187 6.34 -18.11 0.00
CA GLU A 187 5.61 -19.38 0.04
C GLU A 187 4.49 -19.43 -1.01
N ILE A 188 3.79 -18.31 -1.23
CA ILE A 188 2.78 -18.17 -2.28
C ILE A 188 3.38 -18.38 -3.67
N ARG A 189 4.52 -17.73 -3.97
CA ARG A 189 5.19 -17.90 -5.27
C ARG A 189 5.62 -19.35 -5.51
N GLN A 190 6.23 -19.98 -4.51
CA GLN A 190 6.62 -21.39 -4.58
C GLN A 190 5.41 -22.33 -4.78
N TYR A 191 4.24 -21.98 -4.26
CA TYR A 191 3.00 -22.75 -4.50
C TYR A 191 2.60 -22.75 -5.97
N PHE A 192 2.55 -21.58 -6.62
CA PHE A 192 2.15 -21.50 -8.03
C PHE A 192 3.19 -22.08 -9.00
N GLN A 193 4.46 -22.10 -8.60
CA GLN A 193 5.55 -22.67 -9.40
C GLN A 193 5.70 -24.18 -9.26
N ASN A 194 5.45 -24.73 -8.07
CA ASN A 194 5.66 -26.14 -7.73
C ASN A 194 4.39 -26.70 -7.04
N PRO A 195 3.34 -27.06 -7.81
CA PRO A 195 2.04 -27.44 -7.28
C PRO A 195 1.98 -28.80 -6.56
N GLY A 196 3.10 -29.51 -6.39
CA GLY A 196 3.16 -30.84 -5.75
C GLY A 196 3.27 -30.85 -4.21
N GLY A 197 3.27 -29.69 -3.55
CA GLY A 197 3.40 -29.60 -2.08
C GLY A 197 2.05 -29.60 -1.34
N ASN A 198 2.00 -30.22 -0.15
CA ASN A 198 0.81 -30.23 0.73
C ASN A 198 0.53 -28.82 1.28
N LYS A 199 -0.47 -28.10 0.73
CA LYS A 199 -0.60 -26.64 0.90
C LYS A 199 -2.03 -26.12 1.09
N THR A 200 -2.86 -26.87 1.82
CA THR A 200 -4.25 -26.47 2.21
C THR A 200 -4.34 -25.12 2.93
N ASN A 201 -3.26 -24.66 3.57
CA ASN A 201 -3.23 -23.36 4.24
C ASN A 201 -3.11 -22.20 3.25
N ILE A 202 -2.27 -22.31 2.21
CA ILE A 202 -2.07 -21.22 1.23
C ILE A 202 -3.35 -20.93 0.46
N ASP A 203 -4.10 -21.97 0.10
CA ASP A 203 -5.38 -21.84 -0.59
C ASP A 203 -6.42 -21.05 0.20
N ARG A 204 -6.31 -21.05 1.54
CA ARG A 204 -7.20 -20.29 2.43
C ARG A 204 -6.67 -18.88 2.73
N SER A 205 -5.42 -18.59 2.39
CA SER A 205 -4.74 -17.32 2.68
C SER A 205 -4.74 -16.35 1.48
N ILE A 206 -5.20 -16.79 0.30
CA ILE A 206 -5.21 -16.00 -0.92
C ILE A 206 -6.66 -15.76 -1.35
N TYR A 207 -7.02 -14.51 -1.63
CA TYR A 207 -8.36 -14.20 -2.14
C TYR A 207 -8.66 -14.93 -3.46
N PRO A 208 -9.89 -15.41 -3.67
CA PRO A 208 -10.26 -16.18 -4.87
C PRO A 208 -9.88 -15.52 -6.19
N ASN A 209 -10.07 -14.20 -6.33
CA ASN A 209 -9.75 -13.47 -7.55
C ASN A 209 -8.23 -13.39 -7.80
N VAL A 210 -7.46 -13.14 -6.73
CA VAL A 210 -5.99 -13.17 -6.77
C VAL A 210 -5.50 -14.56 -7.18
N ARG A 211 -6.08 -15.62 -6.60
CA ARG A 211 -5.76 -17.01 -6.94
C ARG A 211 -6.08 -17.34 -8.40
N LYS A 212 -7.24 -16.90 -8.90
CA LYS A 212 -7.64 -17.09 -10.29
C LYS A 212 -6.62 -16.45 -11.24
N TYR A 213 -6.30 -15.17 -11.02
CA TYR A 213 -5.31 -14.45 -11.82
C TYR A 213 -3.94 -15.14 -11.81
N MET A 214 -3.46 -15.51 -10.62
CA MET A 214 -2.19 -16.22 -10.47
C MET A 214 -2.17 -17.57 -11.19
N SER A 215 -3.29 -18.31 -11.14
CA SER A 215 -3.40 -19.61 -11.80
C SER A 215 -3.41 -19.50 -13.32
N GLU A 216 -4.06 -18.47 -13.87
CA GLU A 216 -4.17 -18.26 -15.32
C GLU A 216 -2.84 -17.82 -15.94
N LYS A 217 -2.07 -16.97 -15.25
CA LYS A 217 -0.83 -16.41 -15.79
C LYS A 217 0.46 -17.13 -15.38
N TYR A 218 0.54 -17.65 -14.15
CA TYR A 218 1.82 -18.05 -13.55
C TYR A 218 1.90 -19.50 -13.13
N ARG A 219 0.81 -20.27 -13.25
CA ARG A 219 0.85 -21.71 -12.95
C ARG A 219 1.58 -22.44 -14.07
N LYS A 220 2.67 -23.13 -13.72
CA LYS A 220 3.34 -24.04 -14.65
C LYS A 220 2.37 -25.17 -15.02
N LYS A 221 2.23 -25.41 -16.33
CA LYS A 221 1.49 -26.54 -16.89
C LYS A 221 2.31 -27.82 -16.75
#